data_AF-A0A3D3ULK9-F1
#
_entry.id   AF-A0A3D3ULK9-F1
#
_cell.length_a   1.000
_cell.length_b   1.000
_cell.length_c   1.000
_cell.angle_alpha   90.00
_cell.angle_beta   90.00
_cell.angle_gamma   90.00
#
_symmetry.space_group_name_H-M   'P 1'
#
loop_
_entity.id
_entity.type
_entity.pdbx_description
1 polymer ?
#
loop_
_entity_poly.entity_id
_entity_poly.type
_entity_poly.pdbx_seq_one_letter_code
_entity_poly.pdbx_strand_id
1 'polypeptide(L)' 'MNRQADIPRLVRELRERTGLTQEKFAAKLGVTFPTINRWENSRAKPSPLAMQKIVELLRSMGDRGIDLLDELIGQDTL' A
#
# COMPACT_ATOMS: atom_id res chain seq x y z
N MET A 1 -1.28 0.77 -22.80
CA MET A 1 -2.00 0.00 -21.76
C MET A 1 -1.91 0.80 -20.48
N ASN A 2 -3.05 1.11 -19.86
CA ASN A 2 -3.11 1.98 -18.68
C ASN A 2 -2.53 1.20 -17.47
N ARG A 3 -1.22 1.32 -17.21
CA ARG A 3 -0.52 0.73 -16.04
C ARG A 3 -0.94 1.51 -14.78
N GLN A 4 -2.21 1.40 -14.38
CA GLN A 4 -2.62 1.87 -13.06
C GLN A 4 -2.36 0.70 -12.10
N ALA A 5 -1.43 0.89 -11.14
CA ALA A 5 -1.15 -0.11 -10.11
C ALA A 5 -2.43 -0.63 -9.47
N ASP A 6 -2.50 -1.95 -9.24
CA ASP A 6 -3.62 -2.59 -8.54
C ASP A 6 -3.55 -2.23 -7.05
N ILE A 7 -4.06 -1.05 -6.70
CA ILE A 7 -4.02 -0.49 -5.36
C ILE A 7 -4.60 -1.44 -4.29
N PRO A 8 -5.78 -2.07 -4.49
CA PRO A 8 -6.30 -3.06 -3.56
C PRO A 8 -5.31 -4.18 -3.25
N ARG A 9 -4.70 -4.77 -4.30
CA ARG A 9 -3.71 -5.83 -4.14
C ARG A 9 -2.44 -5.32 -3.45
N LEU A 10 -1.93 -4.15 -3.84
CA LEU A 10 -0.74 -3.55 -3.26
C LEU A 10 -0.90 -3.28 -1.76
N VAL A 11 -2.04 -2.72 -1.34
CA VAL A 11 -2.32 -2.44 0.07
C VAL A 11 -2.37 -3.73 0.88
N ARG A 12 -3.01 -4.77 0.33
CA ARG A 12 -3.12 -6.08 0.96
C ARG A 12 -1.75 -6.75 1.11
N GLU A 13 -0.97 -6.80 0.04
CA GLU A 13 0.37 -7.39 0.03
C GLU A 13 1.30 -6.67 1.00
N LEU A 14 1.29 -5.33 0.99
CA LEU A 14 2.05 -4.52 1.94
C LEU A 14 1.68 -4.87 3.39
N ARG A 15 0.38 -4.98 3.70
CA ARG A 15 -0.07 -5.40 5.02
C ARG A 15 0.43 -6.80 5.37
N GLU A 16 0.29 -7.77 4.48
CA GLU A 16 0.69 -9.15 4.71
C GLU A 16 2.20 -9.27 4.97
N ARG A 17 3.03 -8.51 4.25
CA ARG A 17 4.49 -8.44 4.48
C ARG A 17 4.90 -7.84 5.83
N THR A 18 4.04 -7.01 6.43
CA THR A 18 4.25 -6.51 7.81
C THR A 18 3.81 -7.51 8.88
N GLY A 19 3.06 -8.56 8.52
CA GLY A 19 2.46 -9.51 9.46
C GLY A 19 1.37 -8.90 10.35
N LEU A 20 0.82 -7.75 9.97
CA LEU A 20 -0.18 -7.04 10.76
C LEU A 20 -1.61 -7.41 10.35
N THR A 21 -2.51 -7.39 11.33
CA THR A 21 -3.96 -7.38 11.06
C THR A 21 -4.36 -6.07 10.39
N GLN A 22 -5.54 -6.02 9.79
CA GLN A 22 -6.04 -4.78 9.16
C GLN A 22 -6.13 -3.62 10.18
N GLU A 23 -6.49 -3.89 11.44
CA GLU A 23 -6.56 -2.90 12.51
C GLU A 23 -5.19 -2.34 12.86
N LYS A 24 -4.19 -3.22 13.07
CA LYS A 24 -2.83 -2.78 13.40
C LYS A 24 -2.17 -2.06 12.24
N PHE A 25 -2.44 -2.51 11.01
CA PHE A 25 -1.97 -1.85 9.80
C PHE A 25 -2.62 -0.47 9.61
N ALA A 26 -3.93 -0.36 9.86
CA ALA A 26 -4.63 0.91 9.87
C ALA A 26 -4.02 1.89 10.86
N ALA A 27 -3.78 1.45 12.10
CA ALA A 27 -3.13 2.26 13.12
C ALA A 27 -1.73 2.73 12.68
N LYS A 28 -0.94 1.84 12.06
CA LYS A 28 0.39 2.17 11.51
C LYS A 28 0.34 3.26 10.43
N LEU A 29 -0.69 3.24 9.57
CA LEU A 29 -0.91 4.26 8.55
C LEU A 29 -1.70 5.48 9.07
N GLY A 30 -2.09 5.50 10.35
CA GLY A 30 -2.90 6.56 10.94
C GLY A 30 -4.26 6.72 10.27
N VAL A 31 -4.89 5.60 9.88
CA VAL A 31 -6.26 5.52 9.38
C VAL A 31 -7.06 4.50 10.18
N THR A 32 -8.34 4.35 9.87
CA THR A 32 -9.22 3.40 10.57
C THR A 32 -9.27 2.04 9.88
N PHE A 33 -9.61 0.99 10.62
CA PHE A 33 -9.84 -0.35 10.04
C PHE A 33 -10.81 -0.34 8.84
N PRO A 34 -12.00 0.32 8.91
CA PRO A 34 -12.90 0.38 7.77
C PRO A 34 -12.28 1.04 6.54
N THR A 35 -11.33 1.96 6.72
CA THR A 35 -10.58 2.58 5.62
C THR A 35 -9.72 1.55 4.89
N ILE A 36 -8.92 0.75 5.63
CA ILE A 36 -8.11 -0.33 5.05
C ILE A 36 -9.00 -1.37 4.35
N ASN A 37 -10.07 -1.80 5.02
CA ASN A 37 -11.00 -2.77 4.45
C ASN A 37 -11.60 -2.28 3.11
N ARG A 38 -11.96 -1.00 3.01
CA ARG A 38 -12.45 -0.42 1.75
C ARG A 38 -11.38 -0.37 0.66
N TRP A 39 -10.13 -0.09 1.01
CA TRP A 39 -9.02 -0.08 0.04
C TRP A 39 -8.74 -1.49 -0.50
N GLU A 40 -8.61 -2.48 0.37
CA GLU A 40 -8.33 -3.88 -0.01
C GLU A 40 -9.48 -4.52 -0.81
N ASN A 41 -10.70 -3.99 -0.72
CA ASN A 41 -11.87 -4.47 -1.46
C ASN A 41 -12.29 -3.54 -2.62
N SER A 42 -11.40 -2.64 -3.07
CA SER A 42 -11.66 -1.74 -4.20
C SER A 42 -12.87 -0.80 -4.03
N ARG A 43 -13.32 -0.58 -2.79
CA ARG A 43 -14.47 0.28 -2.45
C ARG A 43 -14.10 1.74 -2.28
N ALA A 44 -12.81 2.04 -2.09
CA ALA A 44 -12.27 3.39 -2.02
C ALA A 44 -10.79 3.38 -2.43
N LYS A 45 -10.24 4.54 -2.79
CA LYS A 45 -8.80 4.72 -3.01
C LYS A 45 -8.17 5.47 -1.82
N PRO A 46 -6.88 5.25 -1.52
CA PRO A 46 -6.16 6.07 -0.55
C PRO A 46 -6.13 7.54 -0.99
N SER A 47 -6.19 8.46 -0.03
CA SER A 47 -5.93 9.87 -0.28
C SER A 47 -4.44 10.11 -0.59
N PRO A 48 -4.06 11.28 -1.14
CA PRO A 48 -2.64 11.60 -1.35
C PRO A 48 -1.78 11.45 -0.09
N LEU A 49 -2.28 11.89 1.07
CA LEU A 49 -1.57 11.74 2.34
C LEU A 49 -1.43 10.27 2.76
N ALA A 50 -2.47 9.45 2.56
CA ALA A 50 -2.38 8.02 2.82
C ALA A 50 -1.40 7.34 1.87
N MET A 51 -1.35 7.76 0.61
CA MET A 51 -0.40 7.24 -0.38
C MET A 51 1.04 7.59 0.00
N GLN A 52 1.31 8.79 0.50
CA GLN A 52 2.62 9.17 1.03
C GLN A 52 3.07 8.23 2.15
N LYS A 53 2.18 7.93 3.12
CA LYS A 53 2.50 6.98 4.20
C LYS A 53 2.74 5.55 3.70
N ILE A 54 2.01 5.11 2.67
CA ILE A 54 2.24 3.82 2.01
C ILE A 54 3.65 3.79 1.39
N VAL A 55 4.03 4.83 0.66
CA VAL A 55 5.36 4.95 0.04
C VAL A 55 6.47 5.00 1.10
N GLU A 56 6.29 5.77 2.18
CA GLU A 56 7.24 5.82 3.29
C GLU A 56 7.42 4.44 3.94
N LEU A 57 6.32 3.71 4.16
CA LEU A 57 6.37 2.37 4.70
C LEU A 57 7.12 1.41 3.77
N LEU A 58 6.82 1.42 2.46
CA LEU A 58 7.53 0.62 1.46
C LEU A 58 9.04 0.89 1.49
N ARG A 59 9.44 2.17 1.50
CA ARG A 59 10.85 2.55 1.59
C ARG A 59 11.51 2.05 2.87
N SER A 60 10.82 2.13 4.01
CA SER A 60 11.36 1.65 5.30
C SER A 60 11.55 0.13 5.37
N MET A 61 10.94 -0.64 4.47
CA MET A 61 11.01 -2.10 4.43
C MET A 61 12.22 -2.64 3.65
N GLY A 62 13.00 -1.77 3.00
CA GLY A 62 14.16 -2.15 2.19
C GLY A 62 13.76 -3.08 1.04
N ASP A 63 14.51 -4.16 0.85
CA ASP A 63 14.30 -5.15 -0.21
C ASP A 63 12.89 -5.74 -0.23
N ARG A 64 12.20 -5.79 0.93
CA ARG A 64 10.83 -6.30 1.02
C ARG A 64 9.75 -5.32 0.55
N GLY A 65 10.12 -4.09 0.20
CA GLY A 65 9.18 -3.07 -0.29
C GLY A 65 9.50 -2.53 -1.68
N ILE A 66 10.66 -2.86 -2.25
CA ILE A 66 11.15 -2.24 -3.48
C ILE A 66 10.33 -2.65 -4.72
N ASP A 67 9.96 -3.93 -4.82
CA ASP A 67 9.14 -4.46 -5.92
C ASP A 67 7.74 -3.83 -5.96
N LEU A 68 7.11 -3.67 -4.79
CA LEU A 68 5.82 -2.98 -4.67
C LEU A 68 5.94 -1.48 -4.92
N LEU A 69 7.07 -0.87 -4.55
CA LEU A 69 7.33 0.53 -4.82
C LEU A 69 7.47 0.77 -6.32
N ASP A 70 8.24 -0.07 -7.02
CA ASP A 70 8.47 -0.02 -8.47
C ASP A 70 7.16 -0.14 -9.26
N GLU A 71 6.30 -1.07 -8.85
CA GLU A 71 4.96 -1.21 -9.44
C GLU A 71 4.11 0.05 -9.24
N LEU A 72 4.15 0.65 -8.04
CA LEU A 72 3.36 1.82 -7.70
C LEU A 72 3.79 3.07 -8.48
N ILE A 73 5.09 3.27 -8.64
CA ILE A 73 5.66 4.42 -9.34
C ILE A 73 5.77 4.20 -10.86
N GLY A 74 5.54 2.97 -11.32
CA GLY A 74 5.55 2.63 -12.73
C GLY A 74 6.90 2.80 -13.40
N GLN A 75 8.01 2.66 -12.66
CA GLN A 75 9.35 2.74 -13.24
C GLN A 75 9.75 1.37 -13.79
N ASP A 76 9.95 1.31 -15.12
CA ASP A 76 10.78 0.29 -15.74
C ASP A 76 12.21 0.55 -15.22
N THR A 77 12.58 -0.07 -14.10
CA THR A 77 13.94 0.00 -13.56
C THR A 77 14.88 -0.80 -14.47
N LEU A 78 15.47 -0.08 -15.44
CA LEU A 78 16.55 -0.41 -16.40
C LEU A 78 16.44 -1.72 -17.21
#